data_AF-A0A2E3Y5Y8-F1
#
_entry.id   AF-A0A2E3Y5Y8-F1
#
_cell.length_a   1.000
_cell.length_b   1.000
_cell.length_c   1.000
_cell.angle_alpha   90.00
_cell.angle_beta   90.00
_cell.angle_gamma   90.00
#
_symmetry.space_group_name_H-M   'P 1'
#
loop_
_entity.id
_entity.type
_entity.pdbx_description
1 polymer ?
#
loop_
_entity_poly.entity_id
_entity_poly.type
_entity_poly.pdbx_seq_one_letter_code
_entity_poly.pdbx_strand_id
1 'polypeptide(L)'
;MILKRPEQFHGNSKKRPFFEGWYHKMSTSNGDTLVLIPGIYRSGVNSNETAFLMVYQGSNGHFDYIPYPASDFNCESRDYSLFLGENYFSLNKIDLKVKTDKINLTGTILSEDLKPWPVTLFEPGCMGWYSYVPTMECFHGILSMGHTLRGQIKLNDSNINFDEGIGYIEKDWGKNFPKNWVWAQSNHFHESDLSVSISLATIPWKRSQFSGYIVGVQHKNNLYRFTPYRRSKITHIQFDGNSLEWHLKNGQTEVQFNIERGSKSSLLYAPDETDMVPKVAEYLDGRVSCKLIIDGKTIIKDQTNKAALEMIGDTDTLVASIK
;
A
#
# COMPACT_ATOMS: atom_id res chain seq x y z
N MET A 1 7.27 21.91 -15.51
CA MET A 1 7.56 20.71 -14.72
C MET A 1 6.70 19.60 -15.28
N ILE A 2 7.29 18.58 -15.92
CA ILE A 2 6.51 17.44 -16.43
C ILE A 2 6.07 16.64 -15.20
N LEU A 3 4.76 16.44 -15.04
CA LEU A 3 4.22 15.60 -13.97
C LEU A 3 4.75 14.19 -14.14
N LYS A 4 5.50 13.70 -13.14
CA LYS A 4 5.92 12.30 -13.09
C LYS A 4 4.77 11.47 -12.54
N ARG A 5 4.36 10.42 -13.26
CA ARG A 5 3.24 9.59 -12.82
C ARG A 5 3.68 8.70 -11.64
N PRO A 6 2.82 8.42 -10.65
CA PRO A 6 3.21 7.69 -9.45
C PRO A 6 3.89 6.35 -9.72
N GLU A 7 3.46 5.61 -10.75
CA GLU A 7 4.03 4.29 -11.10
C GLU A 7 5.52 4.36 -11.47
N GLN A 8 5.99 5.45 -12.07
CA GLN A 8 7.33 5.59 -12.65
C GLN A 8 8.43 5.62 -11.58
N PHE A 9 9.62 5.10 -11.85
CA PHE A 9 10.72 5.11 -10.87
C PHE A 9 11.20 6.54 -10.50
N HIS A 10 11.03 6.98 -9.25
CA HIS A 10 11.37 8.32 -8.76
C HIS A 10 12.84 8.49 -8.34
N GLY A 11 13.58 7.39 -8.16
CA GLY A 11 14.96 7.37 -7.69
C GLY A 11 16.06 7.73 -8.71
N ASN A 12 15.74 8.16 -9.94
CA ASN A 12 16.72 8.46 -11.00
C ASN A 12 17.82 9.46 -10.59
N SER A 13 17.48 10.41 -9.72
CA SER A 13 18.42 11.44 -9.28
C SER A 13 19.49 10.94 -8.31
N LYS A 14 19.38 9.70 -7.82
CA LYS A 14 20.25 9.09 -6.79
C LYS A 14 20.47 9.97 -5.55
N LYS A 15 19.59 10.93 -5.28
CA LYS A 15 19.61 11.76 -4.08
C LYS A 15 19.43 10.88 -2.84
N ARG A 16 19.99 11.35 -1.72
CA ARG A 16 19.98 10.66 -0.41
C ARG A 16 19.42 11.60 0.67
N PRO A 17 18.77 11.08 1.74
CA PRO A 17 18.26 9.71 1.86
C PRO A 17 17.18 9.43 0.82
N PHE A 18 17.01 8.17 0.45
CA PHE A 18 15.97 7.78 -0.49
C PHE A 18 15.51 6.34 -0.28
N PHE A 19 14.22 6.11 -0.38
CA PHE A 19 13.65 4.79 -0.55
C PHE A 19 12.57 4.83 -1.63
N GLU A 20 12.33 3.69 -2.27
CA GLU A 20 11.20 3.48 -3.16
C GLU A 20 10.86 1.99 -3.18
N GLY A 21 9.57 1.67 -2.99
CA GLY A 21 9.07 0.31 -2.98
C GLY A 21 7.67 0.23 -3.56
N TRP A 22 7.37 -0.91 -4.19
CA TRP A 22 6.04 -1.21 -4.72
C TRP A 22 5.46 -2.35 -3.92
N TYR A 23 4.30 -2.15 -3.33
CA TYR A 23 3.61 -3.15 -2.54
C TYR A 23 2.59 -3.86 -3.45
N HIS A 24 2.84 -5.14 -3.72
CA HIS A 24 1.92 -6.01 -4.44
C HIS A 24 1.28 -6.97 -3.46
N LYS A 25 -0.02 -6.80 -3.20
CA LYS A 25 -0.80 -7.78 -2.46
C LYS A 25 -1.63 -8.59 -3.43
N MET A 26 -1.43 -9.89 -3.40
CA MET A 26 -2.15 -10.85 -4.23
C MET A 26 -2.95 -11.76 -3.32
N SER A 27 -4.26 -11.82 -3.54
CA SER A 27 -5.14 -12.75 -2.85
C SER A 27 -5.63 -13.81 -3.83
N THR A 28 -5.56 -15.07 -3.43
CA THR A 28 -6.17 -16.18 -4.17
C THR A 28 -7.70 -16.07 -4.13
N SER A 29 -8.41 -16.84 -4.94
CA SER A 29 -9.88 -16.86 -4.97
C SER A 29 -10.52 -17.30 -3.64
N ASN A 30 -9.78 -18.03 -2.79
CA ASN A 30 -10.16 -18.42 -1.44
C ASN A 30 -9.64 -17.46 -0.34
N GLY A 31 -9.00 -16.35 -0.72
CA GLY A 31 -8.59 -15.28 0.19
C GLY A 31 -7.29 -15.53 0.96
N ASP A 32 -6.46 -16.49 0.54
CA ASP A 32 -5.08 -16.58 1.02
C ASP A 32 -4.25 -15.50 0.33
N THR A 33 -3.36 -14.86 1.08
CA THR A 33 -2.66 -13.67 0.60
C THR A 33 -1.15 -13.88 0.56
N LEU A 34 -0.53 -13.41 -0.51
CA LEU A 34 0.91 -13.26 -0.65
C LEU A 34 1.22 -11.80 -1.00
N VAL A 35 2.09 -11.18 -0.21
CA VAL A 35 2.57 -9.82 -0.45
C VAL A 35 4.02 -9.88 -0.93
N LEU A 36 4.32 -9.12 -1.98
CA LEU A 36 5.65 -8.95 -2.54
C LEU A 36 6.00 -7.46 -2.58
N ILE A 37 7.13 -7.09 -1.99
CA ILE A 37 7.59 -5.71 -1.92
C ILE A 37 9.01 -5.61 -2.48
N PRO A 38 9.18 -5.47 -3.80
CA PRO A 38 10.47 -5.09 -4.36
C PRO A 38 10.74 -3.60 -4.11
N GLY A 39 12.00 -3.25 -3.82
CA GLY A 39 12.37 -1.87 -3.59
C GLY A 39 13.87 -1.61 -3.53
N ILE A 40 14.21 -0.35 -3.30
CA ILE A 40 15.57 0.14 -3.11
C ILE A 40 15.62 1.16 -1.98
N TYR A 41 16.70 1.12 -1.22
CA TYR A 41 17.01 2.05 -0.15
C TYR A 41 18.41 2.63 -0.32
N ARG A 42 18.57 3.92 0.00
CA ARG A 42 19.81 4.68 0.03
C ARG A 42 19.89 5.46 1.33
N SER A 43 20.89 5.14 2.13
CA SER A 43 21.17 5.82 3.39
C SER A 43 21.45 7.30 3.20
N GLY A 44 20.97 8.10 4.15
CA GLY A 44 21.23 9.54 4.23
C GLY A 44 22.53 9.88 4.99
N VAL A 45 23.09 8.91 5.72
CA VAL A 45 24.20 9.14 6.66
C VAL A 45 25.49 8.46 6.20
N ASN A 46 25.38 7.29 5.56
CA ASN A 46 26.54 6.49 5.13
C ASN A 46 26.38 6.02 3.67
N SER A 47 27.33 5.23 3.20
CA SER A 47 27.33 4.70 1.83
C SER A 47 26.35 3.54 1.60
N ASN A 48 25.63 3.07 2.63
CA ASN A 48 24.71 1.95 2.51
C ASN A 48 23.67 2.23 1.41
N GLU A 49 23.50 1.26 0.54
CA GLU A 49 22.50 1.23 -0.52
C GLU A 49 22.19 -0.23 -0.78
N THR A 50 20.93 -0.59 -0.68
CA THR A 50 20.49 -1.98 -0.78
C THR A 50 19.21 -2.03 -1.58
N ALA A 51 19.13 -2.97 -2.50
CA ALA A 51 17.88 -3.36 -3.10
C ALA A 51 17.31 -4.54 -2.31
N PHE A 52 16.02 -4.79 -2.40
CA PHE A 52 15.41 -5.85 -1.63
C PHE A 52 14.14 -6.38 -2.27
N LEU A 53 13.79 -7.60 -1.89
CA LEU A 53 12.47 -8.17 -2.05
C LEU A 53 11.97 -8.63 -0.68
N MET A 54 10.82 -8.11 -0.24
CA MET A 54 10.10 -8.66 0.90
C MET A 54 9.02 -9.62 0.41
N VAL A 55 8.88 -10.74 1.10
CA VAL A 55 7.87 -11.76 0.82
C VAL A 55 7.11 -12.03 2.11
N TYR A 56 5.81 -11.78 2.12
CA TYR A 56 4.98 -11.97 3.31
C TYR A 56 3.77 -12.87 3.00
N GLN A 57 3.68 -13.99 3.71
CA GLN A 57 2.64 -15.00 3.57
C GLN A 57 1.55 -14.80 4.63
N GLY A 58 0.33 -14.50 4.19
CA GLY A 58 -0.82 -14.28 5.09
C GLY A 58 -1.35 -15.55 5.76
N SER A 59 -1.13 -16.74 5.16
CA SER A 59 -1.66 -18.00 5.68
C SER A 59 -0.99 -18.45 6.98
N ASN A 60 0.31 -18.21 7.13
CA ASN A 60 1.13 -18.64 8.26
C ASN A 60 1.84 -17.49 8.98
N GLY A 61 1.82 -16.27 8.43
CA GLY A 61 2.56 -15.12 8.96
C GLY A 61 4.05 -15.13 8.62
N HIS A 62 4.53 -16.06 7.79
CA HIS A 62 5.96 -16.16 7.47
C HIS A 62 6.41 -14.98 6.62
N PHE A 63 7.52 -14.36 7.02
CA PHE A 63 8.07 -13.17 6.40
C PHE A 63 9.56 -13.38 6.08
N ASP A 64 9.94 -13.07 4.84
CA ASP A 64 11.32 -13.08 4.38
C ASP A 64 11.72 -11.70 3.83
N TYR A 65 12.85 -11.18 4.32
CA TYR A 65 13.56 -10.04 3.73
C TYR A 65 14.78 -10.55 2.97
N ILE A 66 14.79 -10.34 1.65
CA ILE A 66 15.83 -10.84 0.75
C ILE A 66 16.61 -9.64 0.23
N PRO A 67 17.83 -9.39 0.75
CA PRO A 67 18.67 -8.30 0.26
C PRO A 67 19.25 -8.64 -1.11
N TYR A 68 19.35 -7.62 -1.95
CA TYR A 68 20.03 -7.64 -3.24
C TYR A 68 21.05 -6.51 -3.29
N PRO A 69 22.18 -6.71 -3.98
CA PRO A 69 23.05 -5.60 -4.35
C PRO A 69 22.27 -4.52 -5.08
N ALA A 70 22.57 -3.24 -4.79
CA ALA A 70 21.95 -2.12 -5.50
C ALA A 70 22.15 -2.15 -7.02
N SER A 71 23.21 -2.81 -7.49
CA SER A 71 23.49 -3.04 -8.92
C SER A 71 22.46 -3.93 -9.60
N ASP A 72 21.75 -4.76 -8.85
CA ASP A 72 20.77 -5.71 -9.37
C ASP A 72 19.38 -5.07 -9.51
N PHE A 73 19.22 -3.82 -9.03
CA PHE A 73 18.02 -3.03 -9.21
C PHE A 73 18.12 -2.20 -10.49
N ASN A 74 17.33 -2.58 -11.49
CA ASN A 74 17.23 -1.87 -12.75
C ASN A 74 15.75 -1.58 -13.06
N CYS A 75 15.34 -0.33 -12.88
CA CYS A 75 13.97 0.11 -13.16
C CYS A 75 13.96 1.17 -14.26
N GLU A 76 13.10 0.98 -15.25
CA GLU A 76 12.93 1.93 -16.34
C GLU A 76 12.48 3.31 -15.84
N SER A 77 13.00 4.35 -16.48
CA SER A 77 12.78 5.72 -16.00
C SER A 77 11.38 6.27 -16.25
N ARG A 78 10.67 5.70 -17.24
CA ARG A 78 9.39 6.20 -17.78
C ARG A 78 8.20 5.30 -17.50
N ASP A 79 8.41 4.05 -17.10
CA ASP A 79 7.36 3.07 -16.84
C ASP A 79 7.72 2.23 -15.63
N TYR A 80 6.74 1.60 -15.00
CA TYR A 80 7.02 0.61 -13.96
C TYR A 80 7.43 -0.72 -14.62
N SER A 81 8.73 -0.87 -14.85
CA SER A 81 9.38 -2.07 -15.37
C SER A 81 10.67 -2.26 -14.59
N LEU A 82 10.59 -3.05 -13.52
CA LEU A 82 11.67 -3.31 -12.58
C LEU A 82 12.23 -4.71 -12.77
N PHE A 83 13.52 -4.79 -13.07
CA PHE A 83 14.30 -5.99 -12.86
C PHE A 83 15.01 -5.91 -11.51
N LEU A 84 14.87 -6.96 -10.71
CA LEU A 84 15.56 -7.15 -9.44
C LEU A 84 16.28 -8.49 -9.47
N GLY A 85 17.55 -8.48 -9.86
CA GLY A 85 18.26 -9.69 -10.27
C GLY A 85 17.55 -10.35 -11.46
N GLU A 86 17.14 -11.60 -11.29
CA GLU A 86 16.38 -12.35 -12.31
C GLU A 86 14.85 -12.18 -12.21
N ASN A 87 14.36 -11.43 -11.21
CA ASN A 87 12.93 -11.17 -11.04
C ASN A 87 12.50 -9.97 -11.89
N TYR A 88 11.25 -9.98 -12.33
CA TYR A 88 10.64 -8.89 -13.08
C TYR A 88 9.32 -8.46 -12.43
N PHE A 89 9.12 -7.16 -12.29
CA PHE A 89 7.90 -6.56 -11.77
C PHE A 89 7.43 -5.42 -12.65
N SER A 90 6.12 -5.38 -12.88
CA SER A 90 5.42 -4.31 -13.59
C SER A 90 3.98 -4.24 -13.10
N LEU A 91 3.17 -3.34 -13.66
CA LEU A 91 1.73 -3.30 -13.35
C LEU A 91 0.98 -4.54 -13.86
N ASN A 92 1.45 -5.19 -14.92
CA ASN A 92 0.72 -6.25 -15.61
C ASN A 92 1.33 -7.64 -15.45
N LYS A 93 2.55 -7.73 -14.90
CA LYS A 93 3.29 -8.99 -14.80
C LYS A 93 4.28 -8.95 -13.65
N ILE A 94 4.29 -10.05 -12.89
CA ILE A 94 5.32 -10.42 -11.95
C ILE A 94 5.93 -11.74 -12.43
N ASP A 95 7.25 -11.81 -12.53
CA ASP A 95 8.01 -13.03 -12.84
C ASP A 95 9.07 -13.24 -11.78
N LEU A 96 9.06 -14.40 -11.12
CA LEU A 96 9.87 -14.66 -9.93
C LEU A 96 10.82 -15.81 -10.20
N LYS A 97 12.09 -15.59 -9.83
CA LYS A 97 13.18 -16.55 -9.87
C LYS A 97 14.08 -16.30 -8.66
N VAL A 98 13.55 -16.59 -7.49
CA VAL A 98 14.26 -16.42 -6.22
C VAL A 98 14.67 -17.79 -5.71
N LYS A 99 15.95 -17.96 -5.43
CA LYS A 99 16.47 -19.14 -4.76
C LYS A 99 17.50 -18.73 -3.72
N THR A 100 17.15 -18.91 -2.46
CA THR A 100 18.03 -18.71 -1.31
C THR A 100 18.01 -19.96 -0.43
N ASP A 101 18.82 -20.00 0.62
CA ASP A 101 18.81 -21.10 1.59
C ASP A 101 17.49 -21.18 2.39
N LYS A 102 16.72 -20.08 2.45
CA LYS A 102 15.49 -19.98 3.25
C LYS A 102 14.21 -20.09 2.43
N ILE A 103 14.24 -19.60 1.19
CA ILE A 103 13.07 -19.49 0.33
C ILE A 103 13.43 -19.81 -1.12
N ASN A 104 12.59 -20.64 -1.75
CA ASN A 104 12.58 -20.90 -3.18
C ASN A 104 11.25 -20.44 -3.75
N LEU A 105 11.24 -19.38 -4.54
CA LEU A 105 10.04 -18.72 -5.05
C LEU A 105 10.17 -18.57 -6.56
N THR A 106 9.34 -19.30 -7.30
CA THR A 106 9.34 -19.31 -8.77
C THR A 106 7.93 -19.25 -9.32
N GLY A 107 7.72 -18.57 -10.43
CA GLY A 107 6.41 -18.52 -11.09
C GLY A 107 6.14 -17.17 -11.74
N THR A 108 4.99 -17.10 -12.40
CA THR A 108 4.58 -15.91 -13.15
C THR A 108 3.13 -15.61 -12.82
N ILE A 109 2.86 -14.35 -12.52
CA ILE A 109 1.52 -13.80 -12.30
C ILE A 109 1.27 -12.70 -13.32
N LEU A 110 0.09 -12.73 -13.94
CA LEU A 110 -0.40 -11.69 -14.83
C LEU A 110 -1.54 -10.92 -14.14
N SER A 111 -1.58 -9.62 -14.38
CA SER A 111 -2.59 -8.71 -13.84
C SER A 111 -3.41 -8.09 -14.97
N GLU A 112 -4.72 -8.28 -14.91
CA GLU A 112 -5.71 -7.83 -15.90
C GLU A 112 -6.72 -6.86 -15.26
N ASP A 113 -7.28 -5.93 -16.05
CA ASP A 113 -8.33 -5.00 -15.60
C ASP A 113 -7.95 -4.13 -14.38
N LEU A 114 -6.74 -3.55 -14.43
CA LEU A 114 -6.26 -2.59 -13.42
C LEU A 114 -7.26 -1.45 -13.19
N LYS A 115 -7.56 -1.18 -11.91
CA LYS A 115 -8.40 -0.07 -11.46
C LYS A 115 -7.55 1.01 -10.77
N PRO A 116 -6.73 1.81 -11.50
CA PRO A 116 -5.80 2.77 -10.90
C PRO A 116 -6.51 3.95 -10.27
N TRP A 117 -5.85 4.61 -9.30
CA TRP A 117 -6.31 5.93 -8.86
C TRP A 117 -6.11 6.94 -10.01
N PRO A 118 -7.12 7.78 -10.34
CA PRO A 118 -7.02 8.73 -11.44
C PRO A 118 -5.82 9.69 -11.30
N VAL A 119 -5.07 9.84 -12.38
CA VAL A 119 -3.94 10.78 -12.46
C VAL A 119 -4.29 11.90 -13.42
N THR A 120 -4.40 13.12 -12.90
CA THR A 120 -4.62 14.34 -13.67
C THR A 120 -3.63 15.42 -13.23
N LEU A 121 -3.55 16.54 -13.94
CA LEU A 121 -2.66 17.65 -13.55
C LEU A 121 -2.99 18.23 -12.16
N PHE A 122 -4.27 18.25 -11.78
CA PHE A 122 -4.74 18.75 -10.49
C PHE A 122 -4.78 17.68 -9.40
N GLU A 123 -4.89 16.42 -9.80
CA GLU A 123 -4.87 15.25 -8.94
C GLU A 123 -3.84 14.24 -9.45
N PRO A 124 -2.54 14.50 -9.27
CA PRO A 124 -1.46 13.62 -9.69
C PRO A 124 -1.37 12.35 -8.82
N GLY A 125 -2.42 11.53 -8.87
CA GLY A 125 -2.59 10.35 -8.02
C GLY A 125 -3.32 10.66 -6.71
N CYS A 126 -3.21 9.73 -5.76
CA CYS A 126 -4.02 9.73 -4.54
C CYS A 126 -3.68 10.86 -3.56
N MET A 127 -2.46 11.38 -3.58
CA MET A 127 -2.05 12.55 -2.78
C MET A 127 -2.59 13.88 -3.29
N GLY A 128 -3.14 13.96 -4.51
CA GLY A 128 -3.58 15.24 -5.08
C GLY A 128 -2.45 16.29 -5.11
N TRP A 129 -2.78 17.55 -4.80
CA TRP A 129 -1.79 18.64 -4.79
C TRP A 129 -0.67 18.47 -3.75
N TYR A 130 -0.82 17.58 -2.75
CA TYR A 130 0.22 17.29 -1.77
C TYR A 130 1.47 16.65 -2.39
N SER A 131 1.34 16.01 -3.55
CA SER A 131 2.47 15.50 -4.35
C SER A 131 3.48 16.59 -4.77
N TYR A 132 3.05 17.87 -4.78
CA TYR A 132 3.91 19.00 -5.12
C TYR A 132 4.59 19.62 -3.90
N VAL A 133 4.31 19.13 -2.68
CA VAL A 133 4.87 19.68 -1.44
C VAL A 133 6.28 19.11 -1.22
N PRO A 134 7.35 19.93 -1.31
CA PRO A 134 8.73 19.44 -1.29
C PRO A 134 9.21 18.97 0.10
N THR A 135 8.45 19.28 1.16
CA THR A 135 8.76 18.87 2.54
C THR A 135 8.17 17.52 2.93
N MET A 136 7.46 16.84 2.03
CA MET A 136 6.94 15.50 2.30
C MET A 136 8.10 14.51 2.46
N GLU A 137 8.02 13.72 3.53
CA GLU A 137 9.00 12.67 3.82
C GLU A 137 8.68 11.40 3.04
N CYS A 138 7.39 11.09 2.89
CA CYS A 138 6.87 9.97 2.13
C CYS A 138 5.84 10.47 1.11
N PHE A 139 5.95 9.98 -0.12
CA PHE A 139 4.94 10.08 -1.15
C PHE A 139 4.32 8.72 -1.38
N HIS A 140 3.03 8.72 -1.70
CA HIS A 140 2.20 7.54 -1.80
C HIS A 140 1.44 7.52 -3.14
N GLY A 141 1.31 6.34 -3.74
CA GLY A 141 0.63 6.14 -5.01
C GLY A 141 -0.15 4.84 -5.04
N ILE A 142 -1.47 4.93 -5.17
CA ILE A 142 -2.34 3.77 -5.40
C ILE A 142 -2.36 3.48 -6.90
N LEU A 143 -1.70 2.40 -7.31
CA LEU A 143 -1.52 2.04 -8.72
C LEU A 143 -2.65 1.13 -9.22
N SER A 144 -3.30 0.36 -8.34
CA SER A 144 -4.52 -0.37 -8.63
C SER A 144 -5.30 -0.71 -7.36
N MET A 145 -6.56 -0.27 -7.26
CA MET A 145 -7.49 -0.65 -6.19
C MET A 145 -7.86 -2.14 -6.25
N GLY A 146 -8.00 -2.70 -7.45
CA GLY A 146 -8.32 -4.10 -7.66
C GLY A 146 -8.05 -4.49 -9.10
N HIS A 147 -7.63 -5.73 -9.34
CA HIS A 147 -7.38 -6.28 -10.66
C HIS A 147 -7.40 -7.81 -10.60
N THR A 148 -7.74 -8.47 -11.70
CA THR A 148 -7.79 -9.93 -11.77
C THR A 148 -6.39 -10.50 -11.94
N LEU A 149 -6.13 -11.62 -11.27
CA LEU A 149 -4.87 -12.35 -11.35
C LEU A 149 -5.02 -13.63 -12.19
N ARG A 150 -3.93 -13.99 -12.87
CA ARG A 150 -3.76 -15.30 -13.53
C ARG A 150 -2.36 -15.84 -13.32
N GLY A 151 -2.26 -17.15 -13.21
CA GLY A 151 -1.00 -17.87 -13.04
C GLY A 151 -0.78 -18.37 -11.63
N GLN A 152 0.44 -18.84 -11.39
CA GLN A 152 0.77 -19.57 -10.18
C GLN A 152 2.19 -19.26 -9.72
N ILE A 153 2.39 -19.41 -8.42
CA ILE A 153 3.68 -19.29 -7.76
C ILE A 153 3.95 -20.59 -7.00
N LYS A 154 5.10 -21.20 -7.28
CA LYS A 154 5.68 -22.22 -6.43
C LYS A 154 6.53 -21.55 -5.36
N LEU A 155 6.10 -21.67 -4.11
CA LEU A 155 6.77 -21.16 -2.92
C LEU A 155 7.18 -22.35 -2.04
N ASN A 156 8.48 -22.63 -2.01
CA ASN A 156 9.08 -23.82 -1.44
C ASN A 156 8.42 -25.08 -2.04
N ASP A 157 7.72 -25.85 -1.21
CA ASP A 157 7.00 -27.06 -1.62
C ASP A 157 5.51 -26.80 -1.94
N SER A 158 5.03 -25.58 -1.71
CA SER A 158 3.64 -25.19 -1.92
C SER A 158 3.45 -24.58 -3.31
N ASN A 159 2.40 -25.01 -4.02
CA ASN A 159 1.95 -24.34 -5.23
C ASN A 159 0.72 -23.47 -4.90
N ILE A 160 0.82 -22.18 -5.15
CA ILE A 160 -0.23 -21.19 -4.89
C ILE A 160 -0.81 -20.77 -6.23
N ASN A 161 -2.10 -21.09 -6.44
CA ASN A 161 -2.82 -20.68 -7.65
C ASN A 161 -3.52 -19.34 -7.42
N PHE A 162 -3.27 -18.38 -8.31
CA PHE A 162 -3.90 -17.06 -8.31
C PHE A 162 -4.88 -16.87 -9.45
N ASP A 163 -5.19 -17.91 -10.24
CA ASP A 163 -6.28 -17.84 -11.21
C ASP A 163 -7.58 -17.42 -10.50
N GLU A 164 -8.25 -16.42 -11.08
CA GLU A 164 -9.46 -15.79 -10.51
C GLU A 164 -9.23 -15.10 -9.15
N GLY A 165 -7.97 -14.94 -8.73
CA GLY A 165 -7.56 -14.14 -7.60
C GLY A 165 -7.68 -12.65 -7.87
N ILE A 166 -7.50 -11.85 -6.82
CA ILE A 166 -7.55 -10.39 -6.88
C ILE A 166 -6.28 -9.77 -6.34
N GLY A 167 -5.75 -8.79 -7.06
CA GLY A 167 -4.54 -8.06 -6.71
C GLY A 167 -4.78 -6.60 -6.35
N TYR A 168 -3.87 -6.04 -5.57
CA TYR A 168 -3.77 -4.63 -5.22
C TYR A 168 -2.32 -4.18 -5.38
N ILE A 169 -2.13 -2.95 -5.89
CA ILE A 169 -0.79 -2.37 -6.07
C ILE A 169 -0.78 -0.95 -5.52
N GLU A 170 0.16 -0.68 -4.65
CA GLU A 170 0.54 0.67 -4.25
C GLU A 170 2.05 0.84 -4.25
N LYS A 171 2.49 2.07 -3.98
CA LYS A 171 3.88 2.44 -4.02
C LYS A 171 4.15 3.59 -3.09
N ASP A 172 5.25 3.47 -2.37
CA ASP A 172 5.79 4.54 -1.55
C ASP A 172 7.20 4.91 -1.98
N TRP A 173 7.51 6.20 -1.93
CA TRP A 173 8.85 6.71 -2.19
C TRP A 173 9.12 7.99 -1.41
N GLY A 174 10.38 8.27 -1.12
CA GLY A 174 10.75 9.49 -0.41
C GLY A 174 11.99 9.30 0.44
N LYS A 175 12.03 9.98 1.57
CA LYS A 175 13.14 9.98 2.53
C LYS A 175 12.90 9.03 3.69
N ASN A 176 11.70 9.04 4.26
CA ASN A 176 11.30 8.21 5.40
C ASN A 176 9.78 8.07 5.46
N PHE A 177 9.28 7.10 6.21
CA PHE A 177 7.85 6.94 6.49
C PHE A 177 7.36 8.01 7.48
N PRO A 178 6.03 8.28 7.51
CA PRO A 178 5.43 9.16 8.51
C PRO A 178 5.72 8.72 9.95
N LYS A 179 5.63 9.65 10.90
CA LYS A 179 5.86 9.34 12.33
C LYS A 179 4.83 8.36 12.90
N ASN A 180 3.55 8.63 12.66
CA ASN A 180 2.42 7.81 13.09
C ASN A 180 1.50 7.64 11.88
N TRP A 181 0.92 6.45 11.71
CA TRP A 181 -0.08 6.21 10.68
C TRP A 181 -0.99 5.03 11.01
N VAL A 182 -2.16 5.07 10.39
CA VAL A 182 -3.05 3.92 10.20
C VAL A 182 -3.18 3.70 8.70
N TRP A 183 -2.87 2.50 8.24
CA TRP A 183 -3.08 2.09 6.85
C TRP A 183 -3.87 0.79 6.84
N ALA A 184 -4.90 0.70 6.01
CA ALA A 184 -5.67 -0.51 5.83
C ALA A 184 -6.05 -0.68 4.36
N GLN A 185 -5.94 -1.91 3.87
CA GLN A 185 -6.34 -2.26 2.51
C GLN A 185 -7.05 -3.60 2.49
N SER A 186 -8.16 -3.67 1.75
CA SER A 186 -8.71 -4.94 1.30
C SER A 186 -9.46 -4.80 0.00
N ASN A 187 -9.49 -5.88 -0.76
CA ASN A 187 -10.29 -6.08 -1.97
C ASN A 187 -10.92 -7.48 -1.97
N HIS A 188 -10.88 -8.18 -0.83
CA HIS A 188 -11.47 -9.51 -0.68
C HIS A 188 -12.66 -9.43 0.27
N PHE A 189 -13.78 -8.97 -0.26
CA PHE A 189 -15.08 -8.86 0.43
C PHE A 189 -16.07 -9.90 -0.12
N HIS A 190 -17.25 -10.03 0.49
CA HIS A 190 -18.32 -10.85 -0.09
C HIS A 190 -18.84 -10.23 -1.40
N GLU A 191 -18.92 -8.91 -1.46
CA GLU A 191 -19.09 -8.13 -2.67
C GLU A 191 -17.76 -8.08 -3.45
N SER A 192 -17.64 -8.93 -4.47
CA SER A 192 -16.41 -9.10 -5.26
C SER A 192 -15.87 -7.82 -5.92
N ASP A 193 -16.73 -6.83 -6.11
CA ASP A 193 -16.40 -5.56 -6.76
C ASP A 193 -16.01 -4.44 -5.76
N LEU A 194 -15.96 -4.74 -4.46
CA LEU A 194 -15.58 -3.80 -3.40
C LEU A 194 -14.07 -3.86 -3.14
N SER A 195 -13.43 -2.69 -3.17
CA SER A 195 -12.08 -2.52 -2.63
C SER A 195 -11.97 -1.23 -1.86
N VAL A 196 -11.21 -1.26 -0.77
CA VAL A 196 -10.94 -0.14 0.10
C VAL A 196 -9.43 0.03 0.27
N SER A 197 -8.99 1.28 0.24
CA SER A 197 -7.65 1.71 0.63
C SER A 197 -7.83 2.89 1.57
N ILE A 198 -7.29 2.78 2.77
CA ILE A 198 -7.54 3.67 3.90
C ILE A 198 -6.20 4.08 4.47
N SER A 199 -5.90 5.38 4.47
CA SER A 199 -4.67 5.91 5.04
C SER A 199 -4.98 7.15 5.87
N LEU A 200 -4.44 7.19 7.08
CA LEU A 200 -4.39 8.33 7.99
C LEU A 200 -2.95 8.45 8.48
N ALA A 201 -2.29 9.59 8.25
CA ALA A 201 -0.88 9.74 8.59
C ALA A 201 -0.54 11.14 9.08
N THR A 202 0.45 11.24 9.96
CA THR A 202 1.01 12.52 10.40
C THR A 202 1.80 13.15 9.26
N ILE A 203 1.40 14.37 8.87
CA ILE A 203 2.04 15.15 7.82
C ILE A 203 2.88 16.27 8.45
N PRO A 204 4.19 16.35 8.16
CA PRO A 204 5.02 17.46 8.62
C PRO A 204 4.66 18.74 7.84
N TRP A 205 4.41 19.82 8.58
CA TRP A 205 4.07 21.13 8.01
C TRP A 205 4.88 22.26 8.65
N LYS A 206 6.04 22.55 8.06
CA LYS A 206 7.03 23.53 8.57
C LYS A 206 7.40 23.23 10.03
N ARG A 207 6.89 24.03 10.99
CA ARG A 207 7.13 23.88 12.44
C ARG A 207 5.95 23.23 13.17
N SER A 208 4.98 22.70 12.44
CA SER A 208 3.77 22.05 12.96
C SER A 208 3.58 20.69 12.29
N GLN A 209 2.65 19.90 12.80
CA GLN A 209 2.21 18.64 12.20
C GLN A 209 0.68 18.63 12.17
N PHE A 210 0.09 17.89 11.24
CA PHE A 210 -1.35 17.65 11.18
C PHE A 210 -1.62 16.26 10.60
N SER A 211 -2.80 15.71 10.84
CA SER A 211 -3.16 14.41 10.26
C SER A 211 -3.79 14.59 8.88
N GLY A 212 -3.15 14.00 7.86
CA GLY A 212 -3.70 13.90 6.52
C GLY A 212 -4.34 12.53 6.31
N TYR A 213 -5.30 12.45 5.39
CA TYR A 213 -5.92 11.17 5.04
C TYR A 213 -6.15 11.02 3.55
N ILE A 214 -6.10 9.76 3.10
CA ILE A 214 -6.40 9.33 1.75
C ILE A 214 -7.27 8.09 1.87
N VAL A 215 -8.52 8.18 1.46
CA VAL A 215 -9.45 7.06 1.50
C VAL A 215 -10.10 6.87 0.13
N GLY A 216 -9.95 5.67 -0.42
CA GLY A 216 -10.59 5.22 -1.65
C GLY A 216 -11.53 4.06 -1.38
N VAL A 217 -12.75 4.14 -1.91
CA VAL A 217 -13.70 3.02 -1.97
C VAL A 217 -14.02 2.77 -3.44
N GLN A 218 -13.46 1.71 -3.99
CA GLN A 218 -13.86 1.19 -5.29
C GLN A 218 -15.10 0.33 -5.10
N HIS A 219 -16.17 0.63 -5.83
CA HIS A 219 -17.30 -0.29 -5.95
C HIS A 219 -17.75 -0.32 -7.41
N LYS A 220 -17.68 -1.50 -8.02
CA LYS A 220 -17.90 -1.73 -9.45
C LYS A 220 -16.93 -0.87 -10.28
N ASN A 221 -17.45 0.07 -11.07
CA ASN A 221 -16.67 0.98 -11.90
C ASN A 221 -16.47 2.38 -11.29
N ASN A 222 -16.89 2.59 -10.04
CA ASN A 222 -16.81 3.90 -9.39
C ASN A 222 -15.79 3.89 -8.26
N LEU A 223 -14.88 4.88 -8.28
CA LEU A 223 -13.97 5.15 -7.17
C LEU A 223 -14.46 6.37 -6.39
N TYR A 224 -15.02 6.13 -5.21
CA TYR A 224 -15.38 7.16 -4.25
C TYR A 224 -14.12 7.57 -3.48
N ARG A 225 -13.78 8.86 -3.55
CA ARG A 225 -12.51 9.38 -3.01
C ARG A 225 -12.80 10.38 -1.91
N PHE A 226 -12.38 10.04 -0.69
CA PHE A 226 -12.49 10.87 0.48
C PHE A 226 -11.09 11.38 0.85
N THR A 227 -10.81 12.62 0.46
CA THR A 227 -9.52 13.28 0.71
C THR A 227 -9.74 14.75 1.10
N PRO A 228 -8.81 15.34 1.88
CA PRO A 228 -8.88 16.76 2.24
C PRO A 228 -8.95 17.69 1.02
N TYR A 229 -8.19 17.38 -0.04
CA TYR A 229 -8.16 18.20 -1.26
C TYR A 229 -9.46 18.14 -2.07
N ARG A 230 -10.29 17.10 -1.87
CA ARG A 230 -11.66 17.03 -2.40
C ARG A 230 -12.70 17.52 -1.41
N ARG A 231 -12.29 18.28 -0.38
CA ARG A 231 -13.15 18.86 0.67
C ARG A 231 -13.98 17.81 1.42
N SER A 232 -13.46 16.59 1.52
CA SER A 232 -14.07 15.58 2.37
C SER A 232 -13.94 16.00 3.84
N LYS A 233 -14.87 15.55 4.67
CA LYS A 233 -14.93 15.87 6.10
C LYS A 233 -14.99 14.59 6.89
N ILE A 234 -14.31 14.59 8.03
CA ILE A 234 -14.45 13.56 9.04
C ILE A 234 -15.66 13.93 9.88
N THR A 235 -16.66 13.05 9.93
CA THR A 235 -17.89 13.27 10.71
C THR A 235 -17.84 12.55 12.06
N HIS A 236 -17.04 11.50 12.17
CA HIS A 236 -16.75 10.78 13.40
C HIS A 236 -15.42 10.05 13.25
N ILE A 237 -14.62 10.02 14.32
CA ILE A 237 -13.41 9.20 14.40
C ILE A 237 -13.15 8.87 15.86
N GLN A 238 -12.92 7.60 16.14
CA GLN A 238 -12.62 7.13 17.48
C GLN A 238 -11.67 5.93 17.41
N PHE A 239 -10.64 5.97 18.25
CA PHE A 239 -9.67 4.90 18.40
C PHE A 239 -9.67 4.41 19.85
N ASP A 240 -9.64 3.08 20.05
CA ASP A 240 -9.70 2.47 21.39
C ASP A 240 -8.43 1.68 21.76
N GLY A 241 -7.38 1.76 20.94
CA GLY A 241 -6.15 0.97 21.08
C GLY A 241 -6.06 -0.19 20.08
N ASN A 242 -7.19 -0.82 19.76
CA ASN A 242 -7.24 -2.01 18.91
C ASN A 242 -8.07 -1.81 17.63
N SER A 243 -9.06 -0.92 17.70
CA SER A 243 -9.97 -0.63 16.61
C SER A 243 -10.08 0.87 16.32
N LEU A 244 -10.34 1.18 15.05
CA LEU A 244 -10.62 2.52 14.55
C LEU A 244 -12.03 2.54 13.95
N GLU A 245 -12.93 3.29 14.58
CA GLU A 245 -14.19 3.69 13.96
C GLU A 245 -13.99 5.01 13.23
N TRP A 246 -14.33 5.07 11.93
CA TRP A 246 -14.04 6.24 11.12
C TRP A 246 -15.10 6.51 10.06
N HIS A 247 -15.76 7.66 10.17
CA HIS A 247 -16.80 8.12 9.27
C HIS A 247 -16.37 9.37 8.49
N LEU A 248 -16.58 9.33 7.18
CA LEU A 248 -16.20 10.37 6.25
C LEU A 248 -17.40 10.77 5.38
N LYS A 249 -17.44 12.04 4.98
CA LYS A 249 -18.48 12.60 4.10
C LYS A 249 -17.89 13.49 3.02
N ASN A 250 -18.42 13.36 1.80
CA ASN A 250 -18.18 14.27 0.69
C ASN A 250 -19.50 14.51 -0.06
N GLY A 251 -20.09 15.69 0.09
CA GLY A 251 -21.41 15.99 -0.46
C GLY A 251 -22.49 15.08 0.11
N GLN A 252 -23.16 14.32 -0.76
CA GLN A 252 -24.21 13.34 -0.42
C GLN A 252 -23.67 11.92 -0.20
N THR A 253 -22.37 11.71 -0.41
CA THR A 253 -21.70 10.42 -0.24
C THR A 253 -21.08 10.35 1.16
N GLU A 254 -21.34 9.28 1.88
CA GLU A 254 -20.77 9.00 3.20
C GLU A 254 -20.18 7.59 3.20
N VAL A 255 -19.09 7.40 3.95
CA VAL A 255 -18.55 6.07 4.23
C VAL A 255 -18.30 5.92 5.72
N GLN A 256 -18.60 4.74 6.24
CA GLN A 256 -18.38 4.35 7.62
C GLN A 256 -17.49 3.11 7.65
N PHE A 257 -16.42 3.18 8.43
CA PHE A 257 -15.51 2.07 8.65
C PHE A 257 -15.44 1.69 10.12
N ASN A 258 -15.31 0.38 10.36
CA ASN A 258 -14.73 -0.15 11.58
C ASN A 258 -13.55 -1.03 11.17
N ILE A 259 -12.36 -0.70 11.68
CA ILE A 259 -11.09 -1.34 11.32
C ILE A 259 -10.49 -1.93 12.61
N GLU A 260 -10.27 -3.23 12.64
CA GLU A 260 -9.77 -3.95 13.81
C GLU A 260 -8.46 -4.68 13.47
N ARG A 261 -7.47 -4.60 14.36
CA ARG A 261 -6.21 -5.35 14.22
C ARG A 261 -6.48 -6.85 14.05
N GLY A 262 -5.61 -7.49 13.27
CA GLY A 262 -5.57 -8.92 13.14
C GLY A 262 -4.96 -9.60 14.37
N SER A 263 -4.87 -10.93 14.32
CA SER A 263 -4.29 -11.73 15.39
C SER A 263 -2.79 -11.99 15.20
N LYS A 264 -2.32 -11.94 13.96
CA LYS A 264 -0.94 -12.26 13.58
C LYS A 264 -0.34 -11.15 12.75
N SER A 265 0.80 -10.62 13.19
CA SER A 265 1.58 -9.66 12.42
C SER A 265 3.00 -10.12 12.19
N SER A 266 3.61 -9.56 11.15
CA SER A 266 5.04 -9.65 10.89
C SER A 266 5.63 -8.26 10.74
N LEU A 267 6.93 -8.14 11.00
CA LEU A 267 7.63 -6.87 10.92
C LEU A 267 8.19 -6.67 9.51
N LEU A 268 7.51 -5.85 8.71
CA LEU A 268 8.07 -5.35 7.46
C LEU A 268 9.25 -4.44 7.75
N TYR A 269 10.18 -4.43 6.81
CA TYR A 269 11.34 -3.57 6.84
C TYR A 269 10.94 -2.19 6.29
N ALA A 270 11.37 -1.13 6.96
CA ALA A 270 11.13 0.24 6.53
C ALA A 270 12.41 1.07 6.67
N PRO A 271 12.55 2.17 5.90
CA PRO A 271 13.76 2.99 5.90
C PRO A 271 14.03 3.59 7.27
N ASP A 272 15.28 3.51 7.73
CA ASP A 272 15.82 4.28 8.84
C ASP A 272 16.93 5.21 8.34
N GLU A 273 17.62 5.93 9.23
CA GLU A 273 18.69 6.85 8.85
C GLU A 273 19.87 6.16 8.13
N THR A 274 20.17 4.92 8.51
CA THR A 274 21.36 4.17 8.06
C THR A 274 21.07 2.87 7.31
N ASP A 275 19.92 2.23 7.52
CA ASP A 275 19.56 0.95 6.91
C ASP A 275 18.02 0.76 6.80
N MET A 276 17.60 -0.33 6.16
CA MET A 276 16.25 -0.87 6.26
C MET A 276 16.14 -1.71 7.55
N VAL A 277 15.17 -1.39 8.42
CA VAL A 277 15.02 -2.05 9.72
C VAL A 277 13.61 -2.62 9.90
N PRO A 278 13.44 -3.77 10.58
CA PRO A 278 12.13 -4.34 10.86
C PRO A 278 11.40 -3.49 11.90
N LYS A 279 10.38 -2.72 11.48
CA LYS A 279 9.65 -1.81 12.40
C LYS A 279 8.16 -1.63 12.11
N VAL A 280 7.66 -2.13 10.99
CA VAL A 280 6.25 -1.96 10.62
C VAL A 280 5.53 -3.28 10.87
N ALA A 281 4.73 -3.32 11.94
CA ALA A 281 3.89 -4.47 12.23
C ALA A 281 2.67 -4.45 11.29
N GLU A 282 2.72 -5.26 10.24
CA GLU A 282 1.61 -5.46 9.31
C GLU A 282 0.85 -6.75 9.67
N TYR A 283 -0.48 -6.67 9.68
CA TYR A 283 -1.40 -7.80 9.77
C TYR A 283 -1.99 -8.07 8.39
N LEU A 284 -2.16 -9.33 7.99
CA LEU A 284 -2.91 -9.72 6.78
C LEU A 284 -4.27 -10.34 7.09
N ASP A 285 -4.59 -10.50 8.38
CA ASP A 285 -5.85 -11.00 8.91
C ASP A 285 -6.67 -9.92 9.65
N GLY A 286 -6.39 -8.64 9.35
CA GLY A 286 -7.14 -7.51 9.89
C GLY A 286 -8.59 -7.53 9.43
N ARG A 287 -9.48 -6.93 10.24
CA ARG A 287 -10.90 -6.80 9.89
C ARG A 287 -11.23 -5.39 9.43
N VAL A 288 -11.98 -5.30 8.35
CA VAL A 288 -12.55 -4.03 7.87
C VAL A 288 -14.02 -4.23 7.59
N SER A 289 -14.87 -3.50 8.31
CA SER A 289 -16.27 -3.29 7.94
C SER A 289 -16.37 -1.99 7.14
N CYS A 290 -17.06 -2.00 6.01
CA CYS A 290 -17.29 -0.85 5.16
C CYS A 290 -18.78 -0.68 4.89
N LYS A 291 -19.31 0.53 5.13
CA LYS A 291 -20.66 0.91 4.73
C LYS A 291 -20.63 2.19 3.92
N LEU A 292 -20.99 2.10 2.65
CA LEU A 292 -21.09 3.24 1.74
C LEU A 292 -22.56 3.68 1.62
N ILE A 293 -22.80 4.97 1.81
CA ILE A 293 -24.14 5.59 1.78
C ILE A 293 -24.12 6.70 0.74
N ILE A 294 -25.16 6.76 -0.10
CA ILE A 294 -25.35 7.82 -1.10
C ILE A 294 -26.80 8.29 -0.98
N ASP A 295 -27.01 9.60 -0.83
CA ASP A 295 -28.35 10.19 -0.69
C ASP A 295 -29.16 9.56 0.45
N GLY A 296 -28.48 9.26 1.56
CA GLY A 296 -29.07 8.61 2.74
C GLY A 296 -29.39 7.12 2.56
N LYS A 297 -29.17 6.54 1.37
CA LYS A 297 -29.39 5.11 1.09
C LYS A 297 -28.08 4.34 1.23
N THR A 298 -28.12 3.21 1.94
CA THR A 298 -26.96 2.31 2.00
C THR A 298 -26.82 1.60 0.66
N ILE A 299 -25.69 1.81 -0.01
CA ILE A 299 -25.38 1.23 -1.32
C ILE A 299 -24.61 -0.08 -1.13
N ILE A 300 -23.68 -0.11 -0.17
CA ILE A 300 -22.93 -1.30 0.22
C ILE A 300 -22.82 -1.33 1.74
N LYS A 301 -22.92 -2.52 2.31
CA LYS A 301 -22.52 -2.82 3.69
C LYS A 301 -21.89 -4.20 3.68
N ASP A 302 -20.59 -4.26 3.88
CA ASP A 302 -19.83 -5.51 3.85
C ASP A 302 -18.69 -5.48 4.88
N GLN A 303 -18.12 -6.65 5.14
CA GLN A 303 -16.99 -6.83 6.03
C GLN A 303 -16.04 -7.91 5.51
N THR A 304 -14.78 -7.81 5.89
CA THR A 304 -13.75 -8.80 5.59
C THR A 304 -12.84 -8.99 6.80
N ASN A 305 -12.22 -10.17 6.89
CA ASN A 305 -11.12 -10.48 7.81
C ASN A 305 -9.80 -10.73 7.06
N LYS A 306 -9.70 -10.26 5.82
CA LYS A 306 -8.55 -10.38 4.93
C LYS A 306 -7.98 -9.00 4.59
N ALA A 307 -7.96 -8.11 5.57
CA ALA A 307 -7.39 -6.78 5.41
C ALA A 307 -5.89 -6.80 5.75
N ALA A 308 -5.11 -6.18 4.87
CA ALA A 308 -3.76 -5.75 5.20
C ALA A 308 -3.89 -4.50 6.08
N LEU A 309 -3.23 -4.45 7.22
CA LEU A 309 -3.46 -3.44 8.23
C LEU A 309 -2.20 -3.11 9.01
N GLU A 310 -1.96 -1.81 9.18
CA GLU A 310 -0.88 -1.23 9.96
C GLU A 310 -1.47 -0.14 10.87
N MET A 311 -1.07 -0.15 12.14
CA MET A 311 -1.43 0.89 13.11
C MET A 311 -0.18 1.21 13.94
N ILE A 312 0.57 2.22 13.49
CA ILE A 312 1.94 2.49 13.92
C ILE A 312 2.04 3.83 14.65
N GLY A 313 2.82 3.84 15.73
CA GLY A 313 3.12 5.01 16.54
C GLY A 313 1.99 5.39 17.49
N ASP A 314 1.93 6.68 17.83
CA ASP A 314 0.92 7.25 18.71
C ASP A 314 -0.34 7.64 17.90
N THR A 315 -1.29 6.73 17.90
CA THR A 315 -2.59 6.86 17.23
C THR A 315 -3.53 7.86 17.91
N ASP A 316 -3.39 8.08 19.22
CA ASP A 316 -4.22 9.07 19.94
C ASP A 316 -3.84 10.49 19.49
N THR A 317 -2.54 10.76 19.38
CA THR A 317 -2.03 12.00 18.79
C THR A 317 -2.46 12.14 17.32
N LEU A 318 -2.51 11.04 16.56
CA LEU A 318 -2.95 11.04 15.17
C LEU A 318 -4.42 11.44 15.05
N VAL A 319 -5.30 10.93 15.92
CA VAL A 319 -6.72 11.33 15.94
C VAL A 319 -6.89 12.77 16.43
N ALA A 320 -6.18 13.17 17.48
CA ALA A 320 -6.26 14.52 18.05
C ALA A 320 -5.73 15.63 17.10
N SER A 321 -4.86 15.28 16.16
CA SER A 321 -4.22 16.22 15.21
C SER A 321 -5.00 16.43 13.90
N ILE A 322 -6.22 15.90 13.83
CA ILE A 322 -7.13 16.09 12.70
C ILE A 322 -7.70 17.52 12.75
N LYS A 323 -7.64 18.21 11.61
CA LYS A 323 -8.09 19.60 11.47
C LYS A 323 -9.41 19.73 10.74
#